data_AF-A0A3D3QMS1-F1
#
_entry.id   AF-A0A3D3QMS1-F1
#
_cell.length_a   1.000
_cell.length_b   1.000
_cell.length_c   1.000
_cell.angle_alpha   90.00
_cell.angle_beta   90.00
_cell.angle_gamma   90.00
#
_symmetry.space_group_name_H-M   'P 1'
#
loop_
_entity.id
_entity.type
_entity.pdbx_description
1 polymer ?
#
loop_
_entity_poly.entity_id
_entity_poly.type
_entity_poly.pdbx_seq_one_letter_code
_entity_poly.pdbx_strand_id
1 'polypeptide(L)'
;LTEATAPYGLYYAPDPASQSTCTLGGNVAENSGGPHCLKYGVTSRYVTGLTVVMADGEVVRLGGAGLEAVHGLDLVGLFVGSEGCFGIATEI
;
A
#
# COMPACT_ATOMS: atom_id res chain seq x y z
N LEU A 1 10.64 -6.55 2.79
CA LEU A 1 10.05 -5.84 3.94
C LEU A 1 10.06 -6.71 5.19
N THR A 2 9.31 -7.82 5.22
CA THR A 2 9.21 -8.73 6.39
C THR A 2 10.56 -9.14 6.97
N GLU A 3 11.50 -9.61 6.14
CA GLU A 3 12.84 -10.00 6.62
C GLU A 3 13.58 -8.84 7.29
N ALA A 4 13.52 -7.64 6.69
CA ALA A 4 14.17 -6.44 7.22
C ALA A 4 13.54 -5.96 8.54
N THR A 5 12.26 -6.24 8.78
CA THR A 5 11.54 -5.84 10.00
C THR A 5 11.49 -6.93 11.08
N ALA A 6 11.90 -8.16 10.76
CA ALA A 6 11.87 -9.30 11.67
C ALA A 6 12.62 -9.09 13.00
N PRO A 7 13.78 -8.40 13.06
CA PRO A 7 14.46 -8.12 14.34
C PRO A 7 13.64 -7.29 15.34
N TYR A 8 12.64 -6.55 14.84
CA TYR A 8 11.72 -5.76 15.66
C TYR A 8 10.44 -6.52 16.03
N GLY A 9 10.33 -7.81 15.67
CA GLY A 9 9.12 -8.61 15.86
C GLY A 9 7.97 -8.22 14.92
N LEU A 10 8.29 -7.55 13.81
CA LEU A 10 7.31 -7.04 12.84
C LEU A 10 7.38 -7.80 11.51
N TYR A 11 6.24 -7.89 10.82
CA TYR A 11 6.12 -8.50 9.50
C TYR A 11 5.05 -7.80 8.64
N TYR A 12 5.12 -7.97 7.32
CA TYR A 12 4.09 -7.49 6.40
C TYR A 12 2.90 -8.44 6.37
N ALA A 13 1.78 -8.02 6.97
CA ALA A 13 0.64 -8.88 7.29
C ALA A 13 -0.24 -9.35 6.12
N PRO A 14 -0.44 -8.59 5.02
CA PRO A 14 -1.26 -9.04 3.87
C PRO A 14 -0.76 -10.30 3.16
N ASP A 15 0.42 -10.81 3.51
CA ASP A 15 0.94 -12.14 3.18
C ASP A 15 0.59 -12.73 1.78
N PRO A 16 0.78 -12.01 0.66
CA PRO A 16 0.44 -12.54 -0.66
C PRO A 16 1.19 -13.83 -0.95
N ALA A 17 0.57 -14.78 -1.67
CA ALA A 17 1.23 -16.03 -2.03
C ALA A 17 2.52 -15.82 -2.84
N SER A 18 2.62 -14.68 -3.52
CA SER A 18 3.79 -14.20 -4.27
C SER A 18 4.79 -13.41 -3.41
N GLN A 19 4.74 -13.45 -2.07
CA GLN A 19 5.60 -12.65 -1.18
C GLN A 19 7.11 -12.75 -1.48
N SER A 20 7.57 -13.86 -2.06
CA SER A 20 8.96 -14.06 -2.48
C SER A 20 9.38 -13.28 -3.73
N THR A 21 8.43 -12.78 -4.52
CA THR A 21 8.69 -12.13 -5.82
C THR A 21 7.93 -10.82 -6.02
N CYS A 22 6.84 -10.56 -5.29
CA CYS A 22 6.07 -9.35 -5.43
C CYS A 22 6.78 -8.12 -4.84
N THR A 23 6.42 -6.95 -5.32
CA THR A 23 6.88 -5.66 -4.79
C THR A 23 5.79 -5.03 -3.93
N LEU A 24 6.18 -4.11 -3.03
CA LEU A 24 5.20 -3.37 -2.23
C LEU A 24 4.30 -2.50 -3.12
N GLY A 25 4.86 -1.86 -4.16
CA GLY A 25 4.08 -1.09 -5.13
C GLY A 25 3.06 -1.93 -5.90
N GLY A 26 3.43 -3.15 -6.31
CA GLY A 26 2.49 -4.08 -6.95
C GLY A 26 1.38 -4.51 -5.99
N ASN A 27 1.72 -4.81 -4.72
CA ASN A 27 0.72 -5.14 -3.71
C ASN A 27 -0.27 -3.98 -3.49
N VAL A 28 0.21 -2.73 -3.50
CA VAL A 28 -0.64 -1.54 -3.42
C VAL A 28 -1.51 -1.37 -4.66
N ALA A 29 -0.93 -1.53 -5.86
CA ALA A 29 -1.67 -1.43 -7.12
C ALA A 29 -2.81 -2.45 -7.21
N GLU A 30 -2.61 -3.66 -6.68
CA GLU A 30 -3.60 -4.76 -6.75
C GLU A 30 -4.45 -4.90 -5.48
N ASN A 31 -4.25 -4.05 -4.46
CA ASN A 31 -4.80 -4.23 -3.12
C ASN A 31 -4.62 -5.68 -2.60
N SER A 32 -3.41 -6.22 -2.75
CA SER A 32 -3.13 -7.62 -2.53
C SER A 32 -3.44 -8.07 -1.10
N GLY A 33 -3.91 -9.30 -0.99
CA GLY A 33 -4.07 -10.03 0.27
C GLY A 33 -3.44 -11.42 0.18
N GLY A 34 -3.72 -12.24 1.19
CA GLY A 34 -3.16 -13.57 1.33
C GLY A 34 -4.04 -14.49 2.18
N PRO A 35 -3.57 -15.71 2.46
CA PRO A 35 -4.31 -16.69 3.25
C PRO A 35 -4.80 -16.18 4.61
N HIS A 36 -4.06 -15.25 5.24
CA HIS A 36 -4.44 -14.71 6.54
C HIS A 36 -5.29 -13.42 6.48
N CYS A 37 -5.76 -13.02 5.29
CA CYS A 37 -6.52 -11.79 5.12
C CYS A 37 -7.85 -11.76 5.91
N LEU A 38 -8.42 -12.92 6.25
CA LEU A 38 -9.59 -12.98 7.13
C LEU A 38 -9.29 -12.38 8.52
N LYS A 39 -8.09 -12.64 9.04
CA LYS A 39 -7.66 -12.15 10.36
C LYS A 39 -7.04 -10.76 10.28
N TYR A 40 -6.24 -10.50 9.24
CA TYR A 40 -5.39 -9.31 9.17
C TYR A 40 -5.82 -8.30 8.10
N GLY A 41 -6.78 -8.63 7.24
CA GLY A 41 -7.15 -7.78 6.11
C GLY A 41 -6.14 -7.80 4.96
N VAL A 42 -6.29 -6.84 4.06
CA VAL A 42 -5.52 -6.71 2.81
C VAL A 42 -4.70 -5.42 2.81
N THR A 43 -3.89 -5.22 1.76
CA THR A 43 -2.94 -4.12 1.64
C THR A 43 -3.52 -2.75 2.00
N SER A 44 -4.75 -2.42 1.57
CA SER A 44 -5.38 -1.12 1.87
C SER A 44 -5.49 -0.79 3.36
N ARG A 45 -5.52 -1.78 4.26
CA ARG A 45 -5.54 -1.55 5.72
C ARG A 45 -4.22 -1.06 6.29
N TYR A 46 -3.13 -1.23 5.56
CA TYR A 46 -1.76 -0.99 6.04
C TYR A 46 -1.10 0.21 5.38
N VAL A 47 -1.72 0.79 4.35
CA VAL A 47 -1.18 1.95 3.63
C VAL A 47 -1.71 3.22 4.29
N THR A 48 -0.82 4.03 4.83
CA THR A 48 -1.16 5.31 5.48
C THR A 48 -0.88 6.51 4.57
N GLY A 49 0.01 6.36 3.59
CA GLY A 49 0.31 7.37 2.58
C GLY A 49 1.13 6.79 1.43
N LEU A 50 1.25 7.57 0.35
CA LEU A 50 2.00 7.20 -0.84
C LEU A 50 2.46 8.44 -1.62
N THR A 51 3.59 8.32 -2.30
CA THR A 51 4.07 9.29 -3.30
C THR A 51 3.80 8.72 -4.69
N VAL A 52 3.02 9.46 -5.50
CA VAL A 52 2.54 9.02 -6.82
C VAL A 52 3.03 9.96 -7.90
N VAL A 53 3.50 9.40 -9.01
CA VAL A 53 3.71 10.13 -10.26
C VAL A 53 2.45 9.99 -11.11
N MET A 54 1.79 11.12 -11.38
CA MET A 54 0.59 11.21 -12.22
C MET A 54 0.96 11.09 -13.72
N ALA A 55 -0.04 10.90 -14.57
CA ALA A 55 0.16 10.70 -16.01
C ALA A 55 0.80 11.90 -16.74
N ASP A 56 0.64 13.11 -16.21
CA ASP A 56 1.29 14.33 -16.70
C ASP A 56 2.69 14.57 -16.11
N GLY A 57 3.15 13.66 -15.24
CA GLY A 57 4.44 13.73 -14.56
C GLY A 57 4.41 14.49 -13.23
N GLU A 58 3.26 15.02 -12.79
CA GLU A 58 3.15 15.64 -11.47
C GLU A 58 3.43 14.61 -10.35
N VAL A 59 4.20 15.01 -9.35
CA VAL A 59 4.44 14.18 -8.15
C VAL A 59 3.50 14.64 -7.04
N VAL A 60 2.57 13.78 -6.67
CA VAL A 60 1.55 14.05 -5.65
C VAL A 60 1.75 13.14 -4.46
N ARG A 61 1.60 13.69 -3.25
CA ARG A 61 1.59 12.91 -2.01
C ARG A 61 0.17 12.73 -1.51
N LEU A 62 -0.26 11.49 -1.34
CA LEU A 62 -1.56 11.12 -0.80
C LEU A 62 -1.38 10.58 0.63
N GLY A 63 -2.30 10.90 1.54
CA GLY A 63 -2.24 10.45 2.93
C GLY A 63 -1.06 11.04 3.73
N GLY A 64 -0.65 10.34 4.79
CA GLY A 64 0.41 10.80 5.69
C GLY A 64 0.64 9.90 6.90
N ALA A 65 1.53 10.32 7.80
CA ALA A 65 1.88 9.53 9.00
C ALA A 65 0.76 9.45 10.06
N GLY A 66 -0.32 10.21 9.90
CA GLY A 66 -1.45 10.21 10.82
C GLY A 66 -2.37 9.01 10.59
N LEU A 67 -2.76 8.34 11.68
CA LEU A 67 -3.80 7.30 11.67
C LEU A 67 -5.22 7.88 11.61
N GLU A 68 -5.36 9.20 11.79
CA GLU A 68 -6.64 9.88 11.75
C GLU A 68 -7.04 10.19 10.31
N ALA A 69 -8.33 10.03 10.02
CA ALA A 69 -8.90 10.43 8.75
C ALA A 69 -8.66 11.93 8.56
N VAL A 70 -7.87 12.28 7.56
CA VAL A 70 -7.73 13.67 7.10
C VAL A 70 -9.12 14.14 6.66
N HIS A 71 -9.53 15.36 7.03
CA HIS A 71 -10.79 15.93 6.58
C HIS A 71 -10.82 15.97 5.04
N GLY A 72 -11.69 15.17 4.40
CA GLY A 72 -11.80 15.12 2.95
C GLY A 72 -12.06 13.72 2.39
N LEU A 73 -11.72 13.52 1.11
CA LEU A 73 -11.83 12.24 0.42
C LEU A 73 -10.64 11.34 0.77
N ASP A 74 -10.90 10.04 0.92
CA ASP A 74 -9.85 9.03 1.07
C ASP A 74 -9.19 8.74 -0.29
N LEU A 75 -8.22 9.58 -0.67
CA LEU A 75 -7.47 9.42 -1.90
C LEU A 75 -6.46 8.25 -1.83
N VAL A 76 -6.06 7.84 -0.63
CA VAL A 76 -5.24 6.62 -0.45
C VAL A 76 -6.08 5.40 -0.80
N GLY A 77 -7.27 5.28 -0.21
CA GLY A 77 -8.22 4.21 -0.51
C GLY A 77 -8.67 4.20 -1.97
N LEU A 78 -8.78 5.36 -2.62
CA LEU A 78 -9.05 5.46 -4.05
C LEU A 78 -7.91 4.92 -4.92
N PHE A 79 -6.65 5.13 -4.52
CA PHE A 79 -5.48 4.74 -5.31
C PHE A 79 -5.12 3.26 -5.14
N VAL A 80 -5.26 2.71 -3.92
CA VAL A 80 -4.97 1.30 -3.64
C VAL A 80 -5.96 0.41 -4.40
N GLY A 81 -5.47 -0.55 -5.20
CA GLY A 81 -6.32 -1.36 -6.07
C GLY A 81 -6.59 -0.75 -7.46
N SER A 82 -5.91 0.35 -7.82
CA SER A 82 -6.07 1.00 -9.13
C SER A 82 -5.39 0.28 -10.29
N GLU A 83 -4.61 -0.78 -10.04
CA GLU A 83 -3.84 -1.51 -11.05
C GLU A 83 -2.89 -0.59 -11.87
N GLY A 84 -2.48 0.54 -11.28
CA GLY A 84 -1.64 1.55 -11.94
C GLY A 84 -2.40 2.50 -12.88
N CYS A 85 -3.73 2.45 -12.93
CA CYS A 85 -4.55 3.26 -13.83
C CYS A 85 -4.59 4.75 -13.45
N PHE A 86 -4.30 5.11 -12.20
CA PHE A 86 -4.34 6.49 -11.71
C PHE A 86 -2.95 7.14 -11.58
N GLY A 87 -1.87 6.37 -11.73
CA GLY A 87 -0.50 6.85 -11.58
C GLY A 87 0.44 5.74 -11.10
N ILE A 88 1.70 6.09 -10.91
CA ILE A 88 2.76 5.17 -10.48
C ILE A 88 3.15 5.49 -9.03
N ALA A 89 2.88 4.57 -8.11
CA ALA A 89 3.37 4.68 -6.74
C ALA A 89 4.89 4.44 -6.69
N THR A 90 5.61 5.37 -6.08
CA THR A 90 7.08 5.36 -5.97
C THR A 90 7.55 5.20 -4.52
N GLU A 91 6.74 5.64 -3.55
CA GLU A 91 6.97 5.48 -2.12
C GLU A 91 5.64 5.08 -1.45
N ILE A 92 5.73 4.19 -0.45
CA ILE A 92 4.63 3.65 0.36
C ILE A 92 5.03 3.73 1.83
#